data_AF-A0A2V8I1P2-F1
#
_entry.id   AF-A0A2V8I1P2-F1
#
_cell.length_a   1.000
_cell.length_b   1.000
_cell.length_c   1.000
_cell.angle_alpha   90.00
_cell.angle_beta   90.00
_cell.angle_gamma   90.00
#
_symmetry.space_group_name_H-M   'P 1'
#
loop_
_entity.id
_entity.type
_entity.pdbx_description
1 polymer ?
#
loop_
_entity_poly.entity_id
_entity_poly.type
_entity_poly.pdbx_seq_one_letter_code
_entity_poly.pdbx_strand_id
1 'polypeptide(L)'
;HLGIDKFMVMGFCIGGPLIWNLLKRAPNRVIAAVLAQPSGWRPEMPTLSYDTNMAGWGPDFVKRHPEVTMATVDKFLTKMYRNNPDFVITVTRDFVKSCQTPVLILPDDIPAHPYKVAMEAAMLAPKAEVSMFPWKEPKERIPLAVRQIHSFLRRTGRWRPSWSLVVGRW
;
A
#
# COMPACT_ATOMS: atom_id res chain seq x y z
N HIS A 1 3.92 -19.40 -11.31
CA HIS A 1 4.51 -18.14 -10.79
C HIS A 1 5.04 -17.33 -11.98
N LEU A 2 4.96 -16.00 -12.01
CA LEU A 2 5.22 -15.17 -13.21
C LEU A 2 6.72 -14.97 -13.58
N GLY A 3 7.67 -15.51 -12.81
CA GLY A 3 9.10 -15.43 -13.13
C GLY A 3 9.77 -14.07 -12.97
N ILE A 4 9.09 -13.07 -12.40
CA ILE A 4 9.61 -11.69 -12.28
C ILE A 4 10.51 -11.57 -11.04
N ASP A 5 11.81 -11.34 -11.22
CA ASP A 5 12.75 -11.19 -10.11
C ASP A 5 12.51 -9.87 -9.32
N LYS A 6 12.60 -8.73 -10.01
CA LYS A 6 12.42 -7.39 -9.45
C LYS A 6 11.29 -6.63 -10.11
N PHE A 7 10.51 -5.93 -9.31
CA PHE A 7 9.37 -5.16 -9.79
C PHE A 7 9.06 -3.96 -8.90
N MET A 8 8.33 -3.01 -9.48
CA MET A 8 7.66 -1.93 -8.74
C MET A 8 6.20 -2.33 -8.53
N VAL A 9 5.59 -1.88 -7.44
CA VAL A 9 4.20 -2.20 -7.13
C VAL A 9 3.41 -0.95 -6.81
N MET A 10 2.17 -0.89 -7.28
CA MET A 10 1.22 0.16 -6.93
C MET A 10 -0.08 -0.47 -6.47
N GLY A 11 -0.68 0.09 -5.42
CA GLY A 11 -1.91 -0.42 -4.85
C GLY A 11 -2.79 0.71 -4.32
N PHE A 12 -4.09 0.48 -4.35
CA PHE A 12 -5.10 1.40 -3.87
C PHE A 12 -5.82 0.81 -2.65
N CYS A 13 -6.21 1.64 -1.69
CA CYS A 13 -7.01 1.23 -0.55
C CYS A 13 -6.34 0.08 0.23
N ILE A 14 -6.96 -1.11 0.26
CA ILE A 14 -6.40 -2.33 0.87
C ILE A 14 -5.05 -2.76 0.26
N GLY A 15 -4.77 -2.33 -0.97
CA GLY A 15 -3.48 -2.49 -1.61
C GLY A 15 -2.33 -1.90 -0.79
N GLY A 16 -2.56 -0.83 -0.01
CA GLY A 16 -1.56 -0.24 0.87
C GLY A 16 -1.04 -1.20 1.95
N PRO A 17 -1.91 -1.71 2.85
CA PRO A 17 -1.55 -2.76 3.79
C PRO A 17 -0.93 -4.00 3.12
N LEU A 18 -1.46 -4.46 1.99
CA LEU A 18 -0.91 -5.64 1.31
C LEU A 18 0.49 -5.39 0.75
N ILE A 19 0.77 -4.19 0.24
CA ILE A 19 2.10 -3.76 -0.20
C ILE A 19 3.06 -3.70 0.97
N TRP A 20 2.67 -3.15 2.12
CA TRP A 20 3.54 -3.16 3.30
C TRP A 20 3.92 -4.57 3.74
N ASN A 21 2.97 -5.50 3.71
CA ASN A 21 3.24 -6.91 3.98
C ASN A 21 4.18 -7.53 2.93
N LEU A 22 4.01 -7.17 1.65
CA LEU A 22 4.88 -7.61 0.57
C LEU A 22 6.31 -7.10 0.74
N LEU A 23 6.49 -5.82 1.11
CA LEU A 23 7.79 -5.22 1.42
C LEU A 23 8.47 -5.98 2.57
N LYS A 24 7.72 -6.41 3.59
CA LYS A 24 8.24 -7.21 4.70
C LYS A 24 8.65 -8.62 4.27
N ARG A 25 7.88 -9.27 3.39
CA ARG A 25 8.08 -10.68 3.01
C ARG A 25 9.02 -10.87 1.83
N ALA A 26 9.20 -9.86 1.01
CA ALA A 26 10.04 -9.91 -0.20
C ALA A 26 10.84 -8.60 -0.41
N PRO A 27 11.62 -8.14 0.60
CA PRO A 27 12.29 -6.83 0.55
C PRO A 27 13.26 -6.68 -0.63
N ASN A 28 13.82 -7.78 -1.13
CA ASN A 28 14.78 -7.77 -2.23
C ASN A 28 14.14 -7.75 -3.64
N ARG A 29 12.82 -7.94 -3.74
CA ARG A 29 12.10 -8.02 -5.02
C ARG A 29 11.36 -6.74 -5.37
N VAL A 30 10.89 -6.01 -4.36
CA VAL A 30 10.17 -4.75 -4.57
C VAL A 30 11.14 -3.58 -4.54
N ILE A 31 11.40 -2.97 -5.70
CA ILE A 31 12.38 -1.88 -5.83
C ILE A 31 11.79 -0.50 -5.50
N ALA A 32 10.47 -0.35 -5.61
CA ALA A 32 9.72 0.83 -5.20
C ALA A 32 8.23 0.49 -5.06
N ALA A 33 7.53 1.23 -4.20
CA ALA A 33 6.09 1.05 -4.02
C ALA A 33 5.31 2.37 -4.05
N VAL A 34 4.08 2.34 -4.57
CA VAL A 34 3.14 3.46 -4.55
C VAL A 34 1.88 3.03 -3.81
N LEU A 35 1.57 3.74 -2.73
CA LEU A 35 0.42 3.49 -1.86
C LEU A 35 -0.58 4.61 -2.06
N ALA A 36 -1.56 4.39 -2.92
CA ALA A 36 -2.61 5.37 -3.19
C ALA A 36 -3.77 5.16 -2.22
N GLN A 37 -4.16 6.22 -1.50
CA GLN A 37 -5.24 6.24 -0.51
C GLN A 37 -5.23 4.99 0.39
N PRO A 38 -4.11 4.68 1.07
CA PRO A 38 -3.95 3.40 1.75
C PRO A 38 -4.95 3.24 2.89
N SER A 39 -5.52 2.04 3.02
CA SER A 39 -6.32 1.68 4.18
C SER A 39 -5.48 1.63 5.44
N GLY A 40 -6.10 1.96 6.57
CA GLY A 40 -5.45 1.97 7.88
C GLY A 40 -6.45 1.80 9.00
N TRP A 41 -5.95 1.47 10.19
CA TRP A 41 -6.74 1.37 11.39
C TRP A 41 -7.00 2.75 12.00
N ARG A 42 -8.22 2.94 12.49
CA ARG A 42 -8.69 4.20 13.07
C ARG A 42 -9.29 3.90 14.45
N PRO A 43 -8.78 4.49 15.55
CA PRO A 43 -9.31 4.23 16.88
C PRO A 43 -10.76 4.68 17.05
N GLU A 44 -11.20 5.73 16.33
CA GLU A 44 -12.59 6.21 16.40
C GLU A 44 -13.58 5.28 15.68
N MET A 45 -13.11 4.37 14.82
CA MET A 45 -13.94 3.40 14.10
C MET A 45 -13.22 2.03 14.01
N PRO A 46 -13.00 1.36 15.16
CA PRO A 46 -12.04 0.27 15.26
C PRO A 46 -12.46 -1.01 14.52
N THR A 47 -13.76 -1.18 14.25
CA THR A 47 -14.32 -2.35 13.56
C THR A 47 -14.68 -2.09 12.10
N LEU A 48 -14.51 -0.86 11.59
CA LEU A 48 -15.00 -0.44 10.26
C LEU A 48 -14.65 -1.41 9.15
N SER A 49 -13.37 -1.82 9.07
CA SER A 49 -12.90 -2.73 8.01
C SER A 49 -13.53 -4.11 8.11
N TYR A 50 -13.73 -4.62 9.32
CA TYR A 50 -14.40 -5.91 9.52
C TYR A 50 -15.89 -5.80 9.15
N ASP A 51 -16.60 -4.81 9.70
CA ASP A 51 -18.06 -4.70 9.57
C ASP A 51 -18.46 -4.46 8.10
N THR A 52 -17.74 -3.59 7.40
CA THR A 52 -17.99 -3.30 5.97
C THR A 52 -17.72 -4.50 5.07
N ASN A 53 -16.69 -5.30 5.37
CA ASN A 53 -16.42 -6.53 4.63
C ASN A 53 -17.45 -7.63 4.94
N MET A 54 -17.92 -7.75 6.18
CA MET A 54 -18.99 -8.69 6.54
C MET A 54 -20.34 -8.33 5.92
N ALA A 55 -20.64 -7.03 5.78
CA ALA A 55 -21.88 -6.56 5.17
C ALA A 55 -21.84 -6.58 3.62
N GLY A 56 -20.66 -6.39 3.02
CA GLY A 56 -20.50 -6.30 1.56
C GLY A 56 -19.76 -7.48 0.94
N TRP A 57 -18.42 -7.42 0.94
CA TRP A 57 -17.57 -8.37 0.21
C TRP A 57 -17.80 -9.84 0.60
N GLY A 58 -17.98 -10.14 1.88
CA GLY A 58 -18.09 -11.50 2.42
C GLY A 58 -19.25 -12.30 1.81
N PRO A 59 -20.51 -11.82 1.93
CA PRO A 59 -21.66 -12.46 1.29
C PRO A 59 -21.49 -12.63 -0.22
N ASP A 60 -21.02 -11.60 -0.91
CA ASP A 60 -20.79 -11.64 -2.36
C ASP A 60 -19.69 -12.63 -2.77
N PHE A 61 -18.68 -12.80 -1.91
CA PHE A 61 -17.62 -13.79 -2.11
C PHE A 61 -18.17 -15.20 -1.96
N VAL A 62 -18.90 -15.50 -0.88
CA VAL A 62 -19.51 -16.81 -0.66
C VAL A 62 -20.51 -17.17 -1.77
N LYS A 63 -21.29 -16.20 -2.27
CA LYS A 63 -22.20 -16.42 -3.40
C LYS A 63 -21.48 -16.89 -4.67
N ARG A 64 -20.27 -16.40 -4.92
CA ARG A 64 -19.43 -16.75 -6.09
C ARG A 64 -18.55 -17.98 -5.85
N HIS A 65 -18.35 -18.33 -4.59
CA HIS A 65 -17.48 -19.41 -4.12
C HIS A 65 -18.23 -20.26 -3.07
N PRO A 66 -19.20 -21.09 -3.50
CA PRO A 66 -20.05 -21.86 -2.58
C PRO A 66 -19.28 -22.83 -1.67
N GLU A 67 -18.04 -23.18 -2.03
CA GLU A 67 -17.11 -23.95 -1.21
C GLU A 67 -16.62 -23.19 0.05
N VAL A 68 -16.77 -21.87 0.08
CA VAL A 68 -16.36 -21.02 1.20
C VAL A 68 -17.58 -20.67 2.06
N THR A 69 -17.47 -20.85 3.37
CA THR A 69 -18.54 -20.50 4.30
C THR A 69 -18.35 -19.09 4.89
N MET A 70 -19.43 -18.46 5.37
CA MET A 70 -19.33 -17.20 6.11
C MET A 70 -18.49 -17.33 7.39
N ALA A 71 -18.43 -18.52 8.01
CA ALA A 71 -17.51 -18.79 9.11
C ALA A 71 -16.02 -18.74 8.69
N THR A 72 -15.71 -19.14 7.45
CA THR A 72 -14.36 -19.00 6.89
C THR A 72 -14.02 -17.54 6.62
N VAL A 73 -15.00 -16.78 6.10
CA VAL A 73 -14.88 -15.32 5.89
C VAL A 73 -14.64 -14.60 7.22
N ASP A 74 -15.42 -14.89 8.27
CA ASP A 74 -15.21 -14.34 9.61
C ASP A 74 -13.81 -14.62 10.13
N LYS A 75 -13.35 -15.89 10.09
CA LYS A 75 -11.99 -16.24 10.51
C LYS A 75 -10.92 -15.46 9.75
N PHE A 76 -11.10 -15.29 8.44
CA PHE A 76 -10.20 -14.50 7.59
C PHE A 76 -10.18 -13.02 8.00
N LEU A 77 -11.35 -12.39 8.13
CA LEU A 77 -11.47 -10.97 8.47
C LEU A 77 -11.05 -10.67 9.91
N THR A 78 -11.34 -11.57 10.85
CA THR A 78 -10.88 -11.49 12.24
C THR A 78 -9.35 -11.52 12.29
N LYS A 79 -8.71 -12.43 11.54
CA LYS A 79 -7.24 -12.48 11.44
C LYS A 79 -6.67 -11.20 10.82
N MET A 80 -7.34 -10.62 9.83
CA MET A 80 -6.88 -9.41 9.14
C MET A 80 -7.07 -8.13 9.97
N TYR A 81 -8.20 -7.98 10.65
CA TYR A 81 -8.65 -6.67 11.16
C TYR A 81 -8.95 -6.64 12.66
N ARG A 82 -8.89 -7.76 13.39
CA ARG A 82 -9.23 -7.81 14.83
C ARG A 82 -8.11 -8.34 15.71
N ASN A 83 -7.23 -9.20 15.20
CA ASN A 83 -6.08 -9.69 15.94
C ASN A 83 -4.96 -8.63 15.91
N ASN A 84 -5.03 -7.66 16.84
CA ASN A 84 -4.10 -6.53 16.99
C ASN A 84 -4.18 -5.46 15.89
N PRO A 85 -5.33 -4.79 15.72
CA PRO A 85 -5.48 -3.78 14.69
C PRO A 85 -4.81 -2.47 15.12
N ASP A 86 -3.91 -1.99 14.29
CA ASP A 86 -3.19 -0.74 14.49
C ASP A 86 -2.65 -0.24 13.15
N PHE A 87 -2.41 1.07 13.06
CA PHE A 87 -1.59 1.67 12.02
C PHE A 87 -1.98 1.22 10.59
N VAL A 88 -1.07 0.66 9.80
CA VAL A 88 -1.30 0.18 8.41
C VAL A 88 -1.77 -1.28 8.34
N ILE A 89 -2.30 -1.82 9.44
CA ILE A 89 -2.92 -3.15 9.59
C ILE A 89 -1.93 -4.33 9.54
N THR A 90 -1.05 -4.40 8.55
CA THR A 90 -0.26 -5.62 8.26
C THR A 90 1.17 -5.61 8.82
N VAL A 91 1.70 -4.44 9.17
CA VAL A 91 3.06 -4.25 9.69
C VAL A 91 3.09 -3.20 10.80
N THR A 92 4.14 -3.24 11.62
CA THR A 92 4.32 -2.31 12.73
C THR A 92 5.04 -1.03 12.30
N ARG A 93 4.96 0.00 13.14
CA ARG A 93 5.75 1.24 12.99
C ARG A 93 7.25 0.95 12.90
N ASP A 94 7.77 0.02 13.69
CA ASP A 94 9.20 -0.32 13.68
C ASP A 94 9.65 -0.95 12.37
N PHE A 95 8.81 -1.80 11.77
CA PHE A 95 9.10 -2.30 10.42
C PHE A 95 9.16 -1.13 9.42
N VAL A 96 8.16 -0.23 9.43
CA VAL A 96 8.13 0.92 8.53
C VAL A 96 9.36 1.82 8.71
N LYS A 97 9.80 2.09 9.95
CA LYS A 97 11.06 2.81 10.26
C LYS A 97 12.29 2.14 9.65
N SER A 98 12.32 0.80 9.59
CA SER A 98 13.44 0.04 9.03
C SER A 98 13.38 -0.12 7.51
N CYS A 99 12.24 0.15 6.87
CA CYS A 99 11.99 -0.18 5.47
C CYS A 99 12.77 0.73 4.52
N GLN A 100 13.82 0.18 3.90
CA GLN A 100 14.69 0.92 2.98
C GLN A 100 14.17 1.01 1.54
N THR A 101 13.07 0.34 1.22
CA THR A 101 12.43 0.44 -0.09
C THR A 101 11.76 1.81 -0.24
N PRO A 102 12.06 2.58 -1.30
CA PRO A 102 11.36 3.83 -1.57
C PRO A 102 9.85 3.62 -1.69
N VAL A 103 9.09 4.48 -1.03
CA VAL A 103 7.61 4.47 -1.10
C VAL A 103 7.08 5.85 -1.45
N LEU A 104 6.04 5.93 -2.28
CA LEU A 104 5.27 7.14 -2.51
C LEU A 104 3.87 6.93 -1.94
N ILE A 105 3.46 7.77 -0.99
CA ILE A 105 2.16 7.68 -0.33
C ILE A 105 1.28 8.82 -0.83
N LEU A 106 0.12 8.48 -1.42
CA LEU A 106 -0.89 9.46 -1.80
C LEU A 106 -2.00 9.41 -0.74
N PRO A 107 -2.02 10.31 0.25
CA PRO A 107 -2.99 10.23 1.33
C PRO A 107 -4.41 10.56 0.86
N ASP A 108 -5.38 10.13 1.64
CA ASP A 108 -6.80 10.46 1.53
C ASP A 108 -7.31 10.73 2.96
N ASP A 109 -8.53 11.25 3.13
CA ASP A 109 -9.12 11.39 4.46
C ASP A 109 -10.59 11.00 4.47
N ILE A 110 -10.83 9.70 4.43
CA ILE A 110 -12.16 9.11 4.59
C ILE A 110 -12.09 8.03 5.68
N PRO A 111 -13.21 7.51 6.20
CA PRO A 111 -13.21 6.52 7.27
C PRO A 111 -12.26 5.33 7.02
N ALA A 112 -12.27 4.78 5.80
CA ALA A 112 -11.43 3.65 5.41
C ALA A 112 -9.96 4.02 5.12
N HIS A 113 -9.66 5.29 4.86
CA HIS A 113 -8.33 5.81 4.51
C HIS A 113 -7.95 6.95 5.47
N PRO A 114 -7.58 6.65 6.72
CA PRO A 114 -7.30 7.69 7.70
C PRO A 114 -6.02 8.45 7.34
N TYR A 115 -6.14 9.77 7.11
CA TYR A 115 -5.02 10.65 6.76
C TYR A 115 -3.86 10.55 7.74
N LYS A 116 -4.18 10.56 9.05
CA LYS A 116 -3.19 10.46 10.13
C LYS A 116 -2.29 9.23 9.99
N VAL A 117 -2.84 8.08 9.63
CA VAL A 117 -2.07 6.84 9.46
C VAL A 117 -1.19 6.90 8.21
N ALA A 118 -1.73 7.42 7.10
CA ALA A 118 -0.96 7.56 5.87
C ALA A 118 0.25 8.50 6.08
N MET A 119 0.03 9.62 6.77
CA MET A 119 1.11 10.57 7.10
C MET A 119 2.08 10.00 8.13
N GLU A 120 1.60 9.27 9.13
CA GLU A 120 2.47 8.59 10.09
C GLU A 120 3.40 7.58 9.38
N ALA A 121 2.87 6.79 8.45
CA ALA A 121 3.69 5.89 7.65
C ALA A 121 4.73 6.61 6.80
N ALA A 122 4.37 7.76 6.22
CA ALA A 122 5.31 8.60 5.47
C ALA A 122 6.42 9.18 6.35
N MET A 123 6.09 9.63 7.56
CA MET A 123 7.08 10.19 8.49
C MET A 123 8.05 9.13 9.03
N LEU A 124 7.59 7.87 9.16
CA LEU A 124 8.40 6.78 9.67
C LEU A 124 9.32 6.18 8.60
N ALA A 125 8.85 6.03 7.36
CA ALA A 125 9.61 5.38 6.31
C ALA A 125 10.78 6.26 5.79
N PRO A 126 12.05 5.82 5.90
CA PRO A 126 13.22 6.66 5.62
C PRO A 126 13.35 7.21 4.20
N LYS A 127 12.69 6.57 3.22
CA LYS A 127 12.72 6.96 1.81
C LYS A 127 11.32 7.22 1.24
N ALA A 128 10.41 7.67 2.11
CA ALA A 128 9.07 8.02 1.68
C ALA A 128 9.03 9.37 0.97
N GLU A 129 8.15 9.45 -0.02
CA GLU A 129 7.60 10.70 -0.54
C GLU A 129 6.10 10.73 -0.26
N VAL A 130 5.54 11.93 -0.17
CA VAL A 130 4.09 12.16 -0.07
C VAL A 130 3.64 12.95 -1.28
N SER A 131 2.46 12.62 -1.83
CA SER A 131 1.88 13.47 -2.86
C SER A 131 1.29 14.76 -2.30
N MET A 132 0.89 15.66 -3.18
CA MET A 132 -0.06 16.70 -2.80
C MET A 132 -1.32 16.08 -2.18
N PHE A 133 -1.96 16.82 -1.27
CA PHE A 133 -3.24 16.47 -0.67
C PHE A 133 -4.16 17.70 -0.64
N PRO A 134 -5.44 17.56 -1.01
CA PRO A 134 -6.04 16.42 -1.72
C PRO A 134 -5.46 16.26 -3.14
N TRP A 135 -5.27 15.02 -3.59
CA TRP A 135 -4.79 14.70 -4.95
C TRP A 135 -5.91 14.31 -5.93
N LYS A 136 -7.08 13.93 -5.40
CA LYS A 136 -8.28 13.62 -6.19
C LYS A 136 -9.12 14.86 -6.49
N GLU A 137 -9.02 15.88 -5.63
CA GLU A 137 -9.88 17.07 -5.68
C GLU A 137 -9.06 18.38 -5.64
N PRO A 138 -9.38 19.36 -6.50
CA PRO A 138 -10.29 19.21 -7.63
C PRO A 138 -9.67 18.26 -8.70
N LYS A 139 -10.49 17.74 -9.63
CA LYS A 139 -10.08 16.66 -10.56
C LYS A 139 -8.83 16.98 -11.39
N GLU A 140 -8.52 18.25 -11.58
CA GLU A 140 -7.33 18.75 -12.27
C GLU A 140 -6.02 18.37 -11.55
N ARG A 141 -6.08 17.98 -10.27
CA ARG A 141 -4.93 17.46 -9.52
C ARG A 141 -4.58 16.01 -9.84
N ILE A 142 -5.52 15.22 -10.36
CA ILE A 142 -5.26 13.81 -10.71
C ILE A 142 -4.12 13.70 -11.74
N PRO A 143 -4.10 14.45 -12.85
CA PRO A 143 -2.96 14.47 -13.76
C PRO A 143 -1.64 14.87 -13.10
N LEU A 144 -1.65 15.73 -12.08
CA LEU A 144 -0.44 16.12 -11.34
C LEU A 144 0.08 14.95 -10.48
N ALA A 145 -0.81 14.28 -9.76
CA ALA A 145 -0.47 13.10 -8.96
C ALA A 145 0.06 11.96 -9.84
N VAL A 146 -0.56 11.73 -11.01
CA VAL A 146 -0.07 10.76 -12.00
C VAL A 146 1.33 11.15 -12.49
N ARG A 147 1.58 12.43 -12.80
CA ARG A 147 2.94 12.88 -13.17
C ARG A 147 3.96 12.64 -12.06
N GLN A 148 3.60 12.89 -10.81
CA GLN A 148 4.47 12.59 -9.66
C GLN A 148 4.77 11.10 -9.55
N ILE A 149 3.76 10.23 -9.68
CA ILE A 149 3.95 8.76 -9.70
C ILE A 149 4.95 8.36 -10.79
N HIS A 150 4.78 8.87 -12.02
CA HIS A 150 5.72 8.57 -13.11
C HIS A 150 7.13 9.07 -12.82
N SER A 151 7.30 10.24 -12.21
CA SER A 151 8.61 10.77 -11.85
C SER A 151 9.27 9.95 -10.74
N PHE A 152 8.52 9.58 -9.71
CA PHE A 152 8.97 8.71 -8.62
C PHE A 152 9.43 7.34 -9.14
N LEU A 153 8.61 6.68 -9.95
CA LEU A 153 8.93 5.35 -10.51
C LEU A 153 10.14 5.40 -11.46
N ARG A 154 10.29 6.46 -12.27
CA ARG A 154 11.46 6.62 -13.14
C ARG A 154 12.76 6.83 -12.35
N ARG A 155 12.72 7.60 -11.26
CA ARG A 155 13.88 7.86 -10.41
C ARG A 155 14.32 6.60 -9.65
N THR A 156 13.37 5.81 -9.18
CA THR A 156 13.61 4.59 -8.38
C THR A 156 13.93 3.37 -9.24
N GLY A 157 13.38 3.29 -10.47
CA GLY A 157 13.64 2.23 -11.44
C GLY A 157 15.04 2.25 -12.05
N ARG A 158 15.83 3.33 -11.87
CA ARG A 158 17.28 3.33 -12.19
C ARG A 158 18.05 2.54 -11.11
N TRP A 159 17.83 1.24 -11.04
CA TRP A 159 18.73 0.35 -10.32
C TRP A 159 20.10 0.39 -11.01
N ARG A 160 21.12 0.91 -10.34
CA ARG A 160 22.53 0.86 -10.74
C ARG A 160 23.26 -0.20 -9.94
N PRO A 161 23.60 -1.33 -10.55
CA PRO A 161 24.68 -2.19 -10.09
C PRO A 161 25.66 -2.36 -11.25
N SER A 162 26.90 -1.92 -11.04
CA SER A 162 28.05 -2.17 -11.93
C SER A 162 27.78 -1.98 -13.43
N TRP A 163 27.81 -0.73 -13.90
CA TRP A 163 28.24 -0.47 -15.27
C TRP A 163 29.29 0.63 -15.23
N SER A 164 30.51 0.22 -15.55
CA SER A 164 31.54 1.11 -16.08
C SER A 164 30.91 1.93 -17.20
N LEU A 165 31.13 3.24 -17.14
CA LEU A 165 30.78 4.15 -18.20
C LEU A 165 31.61 3.78 -19.44
N VAL A 166 31.09 2.92 -20.33
CA VAL A 166 31.61 2.85 -21.70
C VAL A 166 30.81 3.86 -22.50
N VAL A 167 31.38 5.06 -22.60
CA VAL A 167 30.96 6.05 -23.60
C VAL A 167 31.46 5.54 -24.95
N GLY A 168 30.65 4.76 -25.63
CA GLY A 168 30.83 4.47 -27.06
C GLY A 168 30.12 5.55 -27.87
N ARG A 169 30.88 6.53 -28.38
CA ARG A 169 30.48 7.27 -29.57
C ARG A 169 30.46 6.29 -30.73
N TRP A 170 29.33 6.21 -31.43
CA TRP A 170 29.26 6.04 -32.89
C TRP A 170 28.03 6.80 -33.37
#